data_AF-A0A437UJV4-F1
#
_entry.id   AF-A0A437UJV4-F1
#
_cell.length_a   1.000
_cell.length_b   1.000
_cell.length_c   1.000
_cell.angle_alpha   90.00
_cell.angle_beta   90.00
_cell.angle_gamma   90.00
#
_symmetry.space_group_name_H-M   'P 1'
#
loop_
_entity.id
_entity.type
_entity.pdbx_description
1 polymer ?
#
loop_
_entity_poly.entity_id
_entity_poly.type
_entity_poly.pdbx_seq_one_letter_code
_entity_poly.pdbx_strand_id
1 'polypeptide(L)'
;MKAISIHPEPVMDILLGKKKEEYRSWTTHHRGPLLICSTAIKTPGCISGYAVCIVDLTDVKKLADDSYAWIFENVRCIKPFPIKGQRRLYHVPDEQIVVPVEGEFKFDDGEKVVTEKFWQNHYLALIN
;
A
#
# COMPACT_ATOMS: atom_id res chain seq x y z
N MET A 1 13.01 2.96 -0.26
CA MET A 1 12.14 1.98 -0.95
C MET A 1 11.54 2.56 -2.22
N LYS A 2 11.19 1.73 -3.22
CA LYS A 2 10.35 2.19 -4.34
C LYS A 2 8.90 2.35 -3.88
N ALA A 3 8.20 3.32 -4.47
CA ALA A 3 6.82 3.63 -4.15
C ALA A 3 5.99 3.82 -5.43
N ILE A 4 4.68 3.61 -5.32
CA ILE A 4 3.72 3.88 -6.39
C ILE A 4 2.50 4.60 -5.82
N SER A 5 1.97 5.56 -6.58
CA SER A 5 0.72 6.23 -6.24
C SER A 5 -0.48 5.56 -6.94
N ILE A 6 -1.50 5.21 -6.16
CA ILE A 6 -2.72 4.52 -6.57
C ILE A 6 -3.94 5.31 -6.08
N HIS A 7 -5.05 5.24 -6.83
CA HIS A 7 -6.33 5.85 -6.40
C HIS A 7 -6.76 5.32 -5.01
N PRO A 8 -7.42 6.11 -4.14
CA PRO A 8 -7.67 5.73 -2.75
C PRO A 8 -8.47 4.44 -2.56
N GLU A 9 -9.51 4.20 -3.35
CA GLU A 9 -10.35 3.00 -3.27
C GLU A 9 -9.52 1.69 -3.40
N PRO A 10 -8.77 1.46 -4.50
CA PRO A 10 -7.87 0.31 -4.58
C PRO A 10 -6.87 0.20 -3.44
N VAL A 11 -6.38 1.32 -2.90
CA VAL A 11 -5.44 1.30 -1.77
C VAL A 11 -6.10 0.71 -0.53
N MET A 12 -7.36 1.05 -0.26
CA MET A 12 -8.11 0.45 0.84
C MET A 12 -8.26 -1.07 0.66
N ASP A 13 -8.61 -1.51 -0.56
CA ASP A 13 -8.73 -2.95 -0.83
C ASP A 13 -7.39 -3.69 -0.75
N ILE A 14 -6.29 -3.07 -1.16
CA ILE A 14 -4.94 -3.62 -1.01
C ILE A 14 -4.57 -3.71 0.48
N LEU A 15 -4.78 -2.63 1.24
CA LEU A 15 -4.51 -2.59 2.69
C LEU A 15 -5.27 -3.68 3.45
N LEU A 16 -6.53 -3.93 3.08
CA LEU A 16 -7.38 -4.95 3.68
C LEU A 16 -7.13 -6.36 3.10
N GLY A 17 -6.16 -6.53 2.20
CA GLY A 17 -5.83 -7.82 1.58
C GLY A 17 -6.84 -8.35 0.56
N LYS A 18 -7.86 -7.55 0.21
CA LYS A 18 -8.94 -7.92 -0.73
C LYS A 18 -8.50 -7.83 -2.19
N LYS A 19 -7.57 -6.91 -2.50
CA LYS A 19 -7.04 -6.71 -3.86
C LYS A 19 -5.56 -7.06 -3.92
N LYS A 20 -5.23 -8.03 -4.78
CA LYS A 20 -3.86 -8.55 -4.98
C LYS A 20 -3.26 -8.19 -6.33
N GLU A 21 -3.95 -7.38 -7.12
CA GLU A 21 -3.49 -6.97 -8.45
C GLU A 21 -3.71 -5.47 -8.65
N GLU A 22 -2.79 -4.80 -9.33
CA GLU A 22 -2.93 -3.42 -9.78
C GLU A 22 -2.73 -3.33 -11.30
N TYR A 23 -3.63 -2.63 -11.99
CA TYR A 23 -3.58 -2.53 -13.45
C TYR A 23 -2.92 -1.24 -13.89
N ARG A 24 -1.95 -1.34 -14.80
CA ARG A 24 -1.18 -0.20 -15.31
C ARG A 24 -0.97 -0.31 -16.79
N SER A 25 -0.84 0.85 -17.44
CA SER A 25 -0.51 0.94 -18.85
C SER A 25 0.98 0.80 -19.18
N TRP A 26 1.80 0.51 -18.16
CA TRP A 26 3.25 0.38 -18.30
C TRP A 26 3.78 -0.71 -17.39
N THR A 27 4.91 -1.29 -17.81
CA THR A 27 5.60 -2.39 -17.11
C THR A 27 6.74 -1.87 -16.23
N THR A 28 7.21 -2.72 -15.32
CA THR A 28 8.43 -2.50 -14.54
C THR A 28 9.20 -3.80 -14.35
N HIS A 29 10.54 -3.69 -14.29
CA HIS A 29 11.42 -4.78 -13.89
C HIS A 29 11.56 -4.90 -12.36
N HIS A 30 10.96 -4.00 -11.58
CA HIS A 30 11.01 -4.07 -10.12
C HIS A 30 10.33 -5.35 -9.62
N ARG A 31 10.96 -6.03 -8.66
CA ARG A 31 10.40 -7.14 -7.88
C ARG A 31 10.82 -7.00 -6.43
N GLY A 32 9.93 -7.34 -5.51
CA GLY A 32 10.13 -7.17 -4.06
C GLY A 32 9.39 -5.96 -3.49
N PRO A 33 9.84 -5.43 -2.33
CA PRO A 33 9.07 -4.45 -1.55
C PRO A 33 8.72 -3.19 -2.35
N LEU A 34 7.46 -2.78 -2.25
CA LEU A 34 6.89 -1.61 -2.89
C LEU A 34 5.97 -0.90 -1.91
N LEU A 35 6.25 0.37 -1.66
CA LEU A 35 5.40 1.23 -0.85
C LEU A 35 4.18 1.68 -1.65
N ILE A 36 2.99 1.43 -1.12
CA ILE A 36 1.72 1.86 -1.71
C ILE A 36 1.32 3.20 -1.11
N CYS A 37 1.17 4.20 -1.98
CA CYS A 37 0.74 5.54 -1.60
C CYS A 37 -0.62 5.85 -2.22
N SER A 38 -1.54 6.36 -1.42
CA SER A 38 -2.83 6.84 -1.89
C SER A 38 -2.68 8.24 -2.49
N THR A 39 -3.26 8.48 -3.68
CA THR A 39 -3.29 9.83 -4.26
C THR A 39 -4.04 10.82 -3.35
N ALA A 40 -3.79 12.12 -3.54
CA ALA A 40 -4.42 13.17 -2.74
C ALA A 40 -5.90 13.44 -3.09
N ILE A 41 -6.48 12.74 -4.09
CA ILE A 41 -7.90 12.87 -4.44
C ILE A 41 -8.72 12.48 -3.21
N LYS A 42 -9.62 13.38 -2.79
CA LYS A 42 -10.50 13.13 -1.66
C LYS A 42 -11.60 12.16 -2.09
N THR A 43 -11.57 10.97 -1.51
CA THR A 43 -12.52 9.91 -1.76
C THR A 43 -13.17 9.54 -0.43
N PRO A 44 -14.51 9.66 -0.29
CA PRO A 44 -15.22 9.30 0.94
C PRO A 44 -14.93 7.86 1.37
N GLY A 45 -14.74 7.62 2.67
CA GLY A 45 -14.47 6.30 3.21
C GLY A 45 -13.06 5.77 2.90
N CYS A 46 -12.17 6.59 2.36
CA CYS A 46 -10.80 6.21 2.02
C CYS A 46 -9.75 7.11 2.65
N ILE A 47 -8.53 6.58 2.79
CA ILE A 47 -7.33 7.34 3.15
C ILE A 47 -6.75 7.99 1.89
N SER A 48 -6.59 9.32 1.87
CA SER A 48 -6.09 10.06 0.70
C SER A 48 -4.86 10.91 1.03
N GLY A 49 -3.83 10.86 0.18
CA GLY A 49 -2.60 11.67 0.32
C GLY A 49 -1.59 11.13 1.33
N TYR A 50 -1.61 9.82 1.59
CA TYR A 50 -0.73 9.15 2.55
C TYR A 50 -0.01 7.97 1.90
N ALA A 51 1.19 7.65 2.39
CA ALA A 51 1.76 6.32 2.26
C ALA A 51 1.05 5.38 3.24
N VAL A 52 0.59 4.21 2.79
CA VAL A 52 -0.43 3.43 3.53
C VAL A 52 0.06 2.05 3.95
N CYS A 53 0.68 1.29 3.05
CA CYS A 53 1.17 -0.06 3.32
C CYS A 53 2.33 -0.42 2.40
N ILE A 54 3.02 -1.51 2.72
CA ILE A 54 4.03 -2.12 1.86
C ILE A 54 3.45 -3.42 1.30
N VAL A 55 3.69 -3.69 0.04
CA VAL A 55 3.43 -5.00 -0.59
C VAL A 55 4.72 -5.53 -1.21
N ASP A 56 4.78 -6.81 -1.53
CA ASP A 56 5.77 -7.36 -2.43
C ASP A 56 5.19 -7.39 -3.86
N LEU A 57 5.83 -6.70 -4.80
CA LEU A 57 5.55 -6.85 -6.22
C LEU A 57 6.25 -8.12 -6.73
N THR A 58 5.49 -9.21 -6.87
CA THR A 58 6.04 -10.54 -7.19
C THR A 58 6.07 -10.79 -8.69
N ASP A 59 5.11 -10.25 -9.44
CA ASP A 59 5.07 -10.38 -10.89
C ASP A 59 4.41 -9.20 -11.61
N VAL A 60 4.65 -9.09 -12.91
CA VAL A 60 3.99 -8.15 -13.83
C VAL A 60 3.63 -8.91 -15.09
N LYS A 61 2.34 -9.22 -15.26
CA LYS A 61 1.81 -9.97 -16.39
C LYS A 61 1.32 -9.02 -17.47
N LYS A 62 1.81 -9.16 -18.71
CA LYS A 62 1.22 -8.46 -19.86
C LYS A 62 -0.13 -9.08 -20.19
N LEU A 63 -1.19 -8.26 -20.24
CA LEU A 63 -2.55 -8.68 -20.57
C LEU A 63 -2.89 -8.38 -22.03
N ALA A 64 -2.53 -7.18 -22.48
CA ALA A 64 -2.70 -6.67 -23.84
C ALA A 64 -1.63 -5.59 -24.10
N ASP A 65 -1.71 -4.92 -25.25
CA ASP A 65 -0.87 -3.76 -25.51
C ASP A 65 -1.21 -2.63 -24.52
N ASP A 66 -0.16 -2.07 -23.91
CA ASP A 66 -0.25 -1.07 -22.85
C ASP A 66 -1.23 -1.45 -21.72
N SER A 67 -1.26 -2.74 -21.35
CA SER A 67 -2.06 -3.24 -20.24
C SER A 67 -1.33 -4.35 -19.48
N TYR A 68 -1.06 -4.11 -18.20
CA TYR A 68 -0.28 -4.99 -17.34
C TYR A 68 -0.97 -5.16 -15.98
N ALA A 69 -1.00 -6.40 -15.48
CA ALA A 69 -1.37 -6.72 -14.10
C ALA A 69 -0.12 -6.85 -13.23
N TRP A 70 0.03 -5.96 -12.26
CA TRP A 70 1.06 -6.01 -11.24
C TRP A 70 0.55 -6.84 -10.06
N ILE A 71 1.23 -7.95 -9.75
CA ILE A 71 0.79 -8.92 -8.75
C ILE A 71 1.42 -8.57 -7.40
N PHE A 72 0.58 -8.43 -6.38
CA PHE A 72 0.95 -8.05 -5.03
C PHE A 72 0.74 -9.21 -4.06
N GLU A 73 1.72 -9.40 -3.20
CA GLU A 73 1.67 -10.33 -2.07
C GLU A 73 2.15 -9.65 -0.78
N ASN A 74 2.00 -10.32 0.36
CA ASN A 74 2.58 -9.91 1.64
C ASN A 74 2.32 -8.44 2.01
N VAL A 75 1.03 -8.10 2.11
CA VAL A 75 0.60 -6.77 2.56
C VAL A 75 1.04 -6.57 4.01
N ARG A 76 1.76 -5.48 4.26
CA ARG A 76 2.29 -5.12 5.58
C ARG A 76 1.86 -3.71 5.94
N CYS A 77 1.30 -3.56 7.14
CA CYS A 77 0.97 -2.26 7.69
C CYS A 77 2.25 -1.44 7.96
N ILE A 78 2.11 -0.13 7.89
CA ILE A 78 3.09 0.87 8.35
C ILE A 78 2.36 1.89 9.23
N LYS A 79 3.08 2.77 9.91
CA LYS A 79 2.51 4.00 10.45
C LYS A 79 2.36 4.96 9.27
N PRO A 80 1.12 5.24 8.78
CA PRO A 80 0.95 6.04 7.58
C PRO A 80 1.47 7.44 7.79
N PHE A 81 2.02 8.03 6.73
CA PHE A 81 2.52 9.41 6.76
C PHE A 81 2.10 10.18 5.51
N PRO A 82 1.88 11.50 5.61
CA PRO A 82 1.50 12.32 4.47
C PRO A 82 2.56 12.26 3.38
N ILE A 83 2.13 12.10 2.13
CA ILE A 83 3.03 12.10 0.98
C ILE A 83 2.37 12.72 -0.24
N LYS A 84 3.15 13.51 -0.99
CA LYS A 84 2.74 13.96 -2.32
C LYS A 84 3.11 12.88 -3.33
N GLY A 85 2.10 12.20 -3.85
CA GLY A 85 2.28 11.18 -4.89
C GLY A 85 2.95 11.71 -6.16
N GLN A 86 3.60 10.81 -6.90
CA GLN A 86 4.29 11.12 -8.15
C GLN A 86 3.83 10.18 -9.28
N ARG A 87 4.11 10.57 -10.53
CA ARG A 87 3.89 9.70 -11.70
C ARG A 87 4.95 8.60 -11.72
N ARG A 88 4.56 7.40 -12.17
CA ARG A 88 5.41 6.20 -12.25
C ARG A 88 5.97 5.78 -10.87
N LEU A 89 6.93 4.86 -10.85
CA LEU A 89 7.67 4.54 -9.64
C LEU A 89 8.54 5.71 -9.21
N TYR A 90 8.58 5.97 -7.91
CA TYR A 90 9.47 6.96 -7.29
C TYR A 90 10.13 6.38 -6.04
N HIS A 91 11.12 7.09 -5.50
CA HIS A 91 11.83 6.66 -4.31
C HIS A 91 11.31 7.40 -3.07
N VAL A 92 11.17 6.67 -1.97
CA VAL A 92 10.91 7.20 -0.63
C VAL A 92 12.02 6.70 0.29
N PRO A 93 12.71 7.58 1.04
CA PRO A 93 13.76 7.17 1.98
C PRO A 93 13.22 6.18 3.01
N ASP A 94 14.00 5.15 3.34
CA ASP A 94 13.56 4.08 4.24
C ASP A 94 13.31 4.58 5.67
N GLU A 95 14.00 5.66 6.07
CA GLU A 95 13.85 6.28 7.39
C GLU A 95 12.47 6.91 7.60
N GLN A 96 11.72 7.19 6.53
CA GLN A 96 10.34 7.67 6.62
C GLN A 96 9.34 6.53 6.85
N ILE A 97 9.74 5.28 6.58
CA ILE A 97 8.85 4.13 6.56
C ILE A 97 8.96 3.40 7.91
N VAL A 98 8.03 3.69 8.80
CA VAL A 98 7.98 3.06 10.13
C VAL A 98 6.99 1.90 10.12
N VAL A 99 7.48 0.69 10.35
CA VAL A 99 6.63 -0.51 10.51
C VAL A 99 6.16 -0.64 11.97
N PRO A 100 5.04 -1.34 12.24
CA PRO A 100 4.63 -1.62 13.62
C PRO A 100 5.71 -2.41 14.36
N VAL A 101 5.87 -2.15 15.66
CA VAL A 101 6.79 -2.91 16.54
C VAL A 101 6.09 -4.13 17.12
N GLU A 102 6.83 -5.03 17.77
CA GLU A 102 6.31 -6.32 18.27
C GLU A 102 5.03 -6.18 19.12
N GLY A 103 5.00 -5.22 20.06
CA GLY A 103 3.82 -4.96 20.91
C GLY A 103 2.63 -4.30 20.21
N GLU A 104 2.76 -3.95 18.92
CA GLU A 104 1.68 -3.40 18.09
C GLU A 104 1.00 -4.47 17.23
N PHE A 105 1.43 -5.73 17.32
CA PHE A 105 0.80 -6.89 16.68
C PHE A 105 0.03 -7.77 17.67
N LYS A 106 -0.95 -8.50 17.13
CA LYS A 106 -1.62 -9.64 17.77
C LYS A 106 -1.62 -10.82 16.80
N PHE A 107 -1.91 -12.02 17.32
CA PHE A 107 -2.30 -13.15 16.50
C PHE A 107 -3.81 -13.24 16.46
N ASP A 108 -4.38 -13.33 15.27
CA ASP A 108 -5.81 -13.45 15.02
C ASP A 108 -6.00 -14.56 13.99
N ASP A 109 -6.75 -15.60 14.35
CA ASP A 109 -6.91 -16.83 13.55
C ASP A 109 -5.60 -17.42 12.98
N GLY A 110 -4.52 -17.37 13.77
CA GLY A 110 -3.19 -17.86 13.38
C GLY A 110 -2.38 -16.89 12.50
N GLU A 111 -2.95 -15.75 12.11
CA GLU A 111 -2.27 -14.71 11.34
C GLU A 111 -1.74 -13.59 12.24
N LYS A 112 -0.53 -13.08 11.93
CA LYS A 112 0.04 -11.91 12.62
C LYS A 112 -0.56 -10.64 12.02
N VAL A 113 -1.42 -9.97 12.77
CA VAL A 113 -2.12 -8.74 12.36
C VAL A 113 -1.81 -7.60 13.32
N VAL A 114 -2.02 -6.35 12.90
CA VAL A 114 -1.90 -5.20 13.80
C VAL A 114 -3.01 -5.20 14.85
N THR A 115 -2.73 -4.65 16.03
CA THR A 115 -3.74 -4.50 17.09
C THR A 115 -4.84 -3.52 16.69
N GLU A 116 -6.03 -3.65 17.28
CA GLU A 116 -7.13 -2.69 17.09
C GLU A 116 -6.71 -1.27 17.46
N LYS A 117 -5.92 -1.13 18.53
CA LYS A 117 -5.38 0.17 18.96
C LYS A 117 -4.48 0.79 17.90
N PHE A 118 -3.61 0.00 17.27
CA PHE A 118 -2.79 0.46 16.16
C PHE A 118 -3.66 0.91 14.98
N TRP A 119 -4.63 0.08 14.60
CA TRP A 119 -5.55 0.37 13.50
C TRP A 119 -6.32 1.68 13.73
N GLN A 120 -6.91 1.85 14.91
CA GLN A 120 -7.66 3.04 15.28
C GLN A 120 -6.78 4.30 15.24
N ASN A 121 -5.58 4.23 15.82
CA ASN A 121 -4.69 5.38 15.95
C ASN A 121 -4.06 5.82 14.62
N HIS A 122 -3.80 4.88 13.71
CA HIS A 122 -2.99 5.14 12.52
C HIS A 122 -3.76 5.10 11.20
N TYR A 123 -4.83 4.32 11.11
CA TYR A 123 -5.60 4.16 9.87
C TYR A 123 -7.00 4.77 9.97
N LEU A 124 -7.77 4.42 11.00
CA LEU A 124 -9.17 4.85 11.11
C LEU A 124 -9.31 6.37 11.16
N ALA A 125 -8.40 7.06 11.86
CA ALA A 125 -8.37 8.52 11.95
C ALA A 125 -8.07 9.24 10.62
N LEU A 126 -7.59 8.51 9.59
CA LEU A 126 -7.21 9.08 8.29
C LEU A 126 -8.27 8.87 7.20
N ILE A 127 -9.29 8.07 7.48
CA ILE A 127 -10.40 7.81 6.57
C ILE A 127 -11.28 9.08 6.51
N ASN A 128 -11.45 9.65 5.31
CA ASN A 128 -12.30 10.84 5.11
C ASN A 128 -13.80 10.51 5.21
#